data_AF-A0AB34FL92-F1
#
_entry.id   AF-A0AB34FL92-F1
#
_cell.length_a   1.000
_cell.length_b   1.000
_cell.length_c   1.000
_cell.angle_alpha   90.00
_cell.angle_beta   90.00
_cell.angle_gamma   90.00
#
_symmetry.space_group_name_H-M   'P 1'
#
loop_
_entity.id
_entity.type
_entity.pdbx_description
1 polymer ?
#
loop_
_entity_poly.entity_id
_entity_poly.type
_entity_poly.pdbx_seq_one_letter_code
_entity_poly.pdbx_strand_id
1 'polypeptide(L)'
;MSQHSSLCCIHEEQEDRDPEKKVHNKASQVLLQQSRQSFAALPLAPSRARTAHHDPPAMVRKLKYHEQKLLRKTDFISYKQDNDHRDKAVIRRYMIQKPEDYHKYNRLCGAQTWVADEGSDRPIHERPNADTGILLQSLRQLAHRLSLLPPDSATRRKHEELLLNKLYDMGVLSSKSKLSAVEHGVTVSAFARRRLPVVMTRLKMAETVQAATKMIEQGQVRVGVETVTDPAYLVTRSTEDFVTWAVGSKIKRNIMKYRDQLDDFELL
;
A
#
# COMPACT_ATOMS: atom_id res chain seq x y z
N MET A 1 -18.00 38.20 -64.35
CA MET A 1 -19.23 38.88 -63.91
C MET A 1 -19.51 38.35 -62.50
N SER A 2 -19.09 39.06 -61.44
CA SER A 2 -19.92 40.03 -60.68
C SER A 2 -21.13 39.28 -60.06
N GLN A 3 -21.38 39.17 -58.74
CA GLN A 3 -21.11 39.99 -57.54
C GLN A 3 -21.14 39.08 -56.28
N HIS A 4 -20.34 39.26 -55.21
CA HIS A 4 -20.56 40.16 -54.04
C HIS A 4 -21.97 39.99 -53.41
N SER A 5 -22.22 39.98 -52.11
CA SER A 5 -21.50 40.37 -50.87
C SER A 5 -22.40 40.02 -49.67
N SER A 6 -21.83 39.90 -48.45
CA SER A 6 -22.38 40.09 -47.08
C SER A 6 -21.73 39.04 -46.15
N LEU A 7 -20.61 39.21 -45.44
CA LEU A 7 -20.00 40.33 -44.68
C LEU A 7 -20.68 40.60 -43.31
N CYS A 8 -20.10 40.03 -42.26
CA CYS A 8 -19.81 40.65 -40.94
C CYS A 8 -18.93 39.65 -40.13
N CYS A 9 -17.63 39.88 -39.84
CA CYS A 9 -17.06 40.82 -38.85
C CYS A 9 -17.46 40.39 -37.42
N ILE A 10 -16.63 40.12 -36.39
CA ILE A 10 -15.29 40.51 -35.88
C ILE A 10 -15.11 39.56 -34.64
N HIS A 11 -14.01 38.86 -34.35
CA HIS A 11 -12.82 39.34 -33.66
C HIS A 11 -11.69 38.30 -33.80
N GLU A 12 -10.55 38.75 -34.33
CA GLU A 12 -9.23 38.27 -33.94
C GLU A 12 -9.04 38.50 -32.44
N GLU A 13 -8.54 37.49 -31.74
CA GLU A 13 -7.69 37.72 -30.58
C GLU A 13 -6.53 36.74 -30.60
N GLN A 14 -5.35 37.34 -30.52
CA GLN A 14 -4.04 36.71 -30.55
C GLN A 14 -3.85 35.82 -29.33
N GLU A 15 -3.31 34.61 -29.53
CA GLU A 15 -2.64 33.92 -28.42
C GLU A 15 -1.14 34.03 -28.63
N ASP A 16 -0.59 35.02 -27.92
CA ASP A 16 0.81 35.37 -27.90
C ASP A 16 1.68 34.26 -27.31
N ARG A 17 2.92 34.27 -27.79
CA ARG A 17 4.00 33.35 -27.47
C ARG A 17 4.45 33.47 -26.02
N ASP A 18 4.29 32.39 -25.25
CA ASP A 18 5.10 32.14 -24.04
C ASP A 18 6.26 31.18 -24.37
N PRO A 19 7.51 31.67 -24.53
CA PRO A 19 8.67 30.83 -24.83
C PRO A 19 9.19 29.98 -23.63
N GLU A 20 8.70 30.19 -22.40
CA GLU A 20 9.31 29.60 -21.20
C GLU A 20 8.99 28.11 -20.96
N LYS A 21 7.85 27.60 -21.47
CA LYS A 21 7.49 26.18 -21.29
C LYS A 21 8.25 25.23 -22.21
N LYS A 22 8.86 25.74 -23.30
CA LYS A 22 9.66 24.93 -24.23
C LYS A 22 11.11 24.75 -23.76
N VAL A 23 11.62 25.68 -22.94
CA VAL A 23 12.98 25.62 -22.38
C VAL A 23 13.07 24.55 -21.29
N HIS A 24 12.04 24.38 -20.46
CA HIS A 24 12.03 23.35 -19.41
C HIS A 24 12.05 21.92 -19.94
N ASN A 25 11.36 21.62 -21.05
CA ASN A 25 11.34 20.26 -21.59
C ASN A 25 12.64 19.91 -22.36
N LYS A 26 13.28 20.90 -23.02
CA LYS A 26 14.59 20.70 -23.67
C LYS A 26 15.75 20.63 -22.68
N ALA A 27 15.75 21.46 -21.62
CA ALA A 27 16.79 21.41 -20.59
C ALA A 27 16.76 20.08 -19.81
N SER A 28 15.57 19.52 -19.56
CA SER A 28 15.43 18.20 -18.92
C SER A 28 15.79 17.04 -19.86
N GLN A 29 15.59 17.14 -21.17
CA GLN A 29 16.01 16.08 -22.12
C GLN A 29 17.51 16.07 -22.39
N VAL A 30 18.17 17.22 -22.47
CA VAL A 30 19.62 17.29 -22.78
C VAL A 30 20.49 16.83 -21.60
N LEU A 31 20.05 17.08 -20.36
CA LEU A 31 20.74 16.60 -19.14
C LEU A 31 20.58 15.09 -18.88
N LEU A 32 19.58 14.43 -19.48
CA LEU A 32 19.46 12.96 -19.45
C LEU A 32 20.22 12.25 -20.59
N GLN A 33 20.73 13.01 -21.57
CA GLN A 33 21.44 12.46 -22.72
C GLN A 33 22.97 12.58 -22.60
N GLN A 34 23.46 13.53 -21.80
CA GLN A 34 24.91 13.72 -21.56
C GLN A 34 25.49 12.86 -20.43
N SER A 35 24.67 12.12 -19.67
CA SER A 35 25.14 11.07 -18.75
C SER A 35 25.17 9.67 -19.39
N ARG A 36 24.82 9.54 -20.67
CA ARG A 36 24.76 8.27 -21.41
C ARG A 36 25.99 7.97 -22.26
N GLN A 37 27.03 8.81 -22.24
CA GLN A 37 28.24 8.63 -23.05
C GLN A 37 29.50 8.49 -22.18
N SER A 38 29.52 7.48 -21.32
CA SER A 38 30.76 6.89 -20.81
C SER A 38 30.45 5.68 -19.93
N PHE A 39 29.97 4.57 -20.49
CA PHE A 39 30.26 3.24 -19.93
C PHE A 39 29.99 2.20 -21.01
N ALA A 40 31.04 1.92 -21.77
CA ALA A 40 31.11 0.83 -22.73
C ALA A 40 30.96 -0.53 -22.03
N ALA A 41 30.44 -1.48 -22.79
CA ALA A 41 30.05 -2.82 -22.40
C ALA A 41 31.18 -3.67 -21.77
N LEU A 42 30.82 -4.41 -20.72
CA LEU A 42 31.54 -5.59 -20.20
C LEU A 42 30.50 -6.71 -19.96
N PRO A 43 30.83 -7.99 -20.25
CA PRO A 43 29.87 -9.08 -20.26
C PRO A 43 29.50 -9.54 -18.84
N LEU A 44 28.20 -9.61 -18.55
CA LEU A 44 27.65 -10.16 -17.31
C LEU A 44 27.72 -11.69 -17.33
N ALA A 45 28.70 -12.25 -16.61
CA ALA A 45 28.63 -13.61 -16.08
C ALA A 45 27.76 -13.63 -14.81
N PRO A 46 26.98 -14.69 -14.53
CA PRO A 46 26.15 -14.76 -13.33
C PRO A 46 27.00 -15.15 -12.11
N SER A 47 27.65 -14.18 -11.47
CA SER A 47 28.20 -14.40 -10.12
C SER A 47 27.06 -14.36 -9.11
N ARG A 48 26.66 -15.54 -8.65
CA ARG A 48 25.73 -15.79 -7.55
C ARG A 48 26.29 -15.17 -6.27
N ALA A 49 26.07 -13.87 -6.08
CA ALA A 49 26.34 -13.17 -4.83
C ALA A 49 25.41 -13.73 -3.77
N ARG A 50 25.97 -14.65 -2.99
CA ARG A 50 25.40 -15.20 -1.76
C ARG A 50 25.00 -14.00 -0.90
N THR A 51 23.71 -13.76 -0.73
CA THR A 51 23.19 -12.79 0.24
C THR A 51 23.87 -13.09 1.56
N ALA A 52 24.74 -12.19 2.02
CA ALA A 52 25.26 -12.25 3.37
C ALA A 52 24.02 -12.12 4.27
N HIS A 53 23.58 -13.26 4.80
CA HIS A 53 22.63 -13.28 5.88
C HIS A 53 23.26 -12.43 6.99
N HIS A 54 22.64 -11.29 7.25
CA HIS A 54 22.93 -10.52 8.44
C HIS A 54 22.46 -11.40 9.60
N ASP A 55 23.39 -12.19 10.15
CA ASP A 55 23.10 -13.07 11.28
C ASP A 55 22.59 -12.17 12.43
N PRO A 56 21.36 -12.38 12.95
CA PRO A 56 20.93 -11.70 14.15
C PRO A 56 21.87 -12.12 15.29
N PRO A 57 22.13 -11.25 16.30
CA PRO A 57 22.95 -11.62 17.44
C PRO A 57 22.35 -12.85 18.12
N ALA A 58 22.98 -14.00 17.92
CA ALA A 58 22.45 -15.28 18.36
C ALA A 58 22.66 -15.41 19.87
N MET A 59 21.58 -15.42 20.64
CA MET A 59 21.57 -15.71 22.07
C MET A 59 21.87 -17.19 22.39
N VAL A 60 22.46 -17.95 21.46
CA VAL A 60 22.82 -19.36 21.62
C VAL A 60 24.12 -19.64 20.85
N ARG A 61 25.03 -20.38 21.47
CA ARG A 61 26.29 -20.82 20.83
C ARG A 61 26.01 -21.58 19.53
N LYS A 62 26.92 -21.47 18.56
CA LYS A 62 26.87 -22.28 17.34
C LYS A 62 27.06 -23.76 17.68
N LEU A 63 26.11 -24.61 17.27
CA LEU A 63 26.15 -26.06 17.49
C LEU A 63 27.25 -26.71 16.63
N LYS A 64 27.93 -27.71 17.19
CA LYS A 64 28.89 -28.55 16.46
C LYS A 64 28.14 -29.49 15.52
N TYR A 65 28.83 -30.02 14.50
CA TYR A 65 28.21 -30.88 13.48
C TYR A 65 27.43 -32.08 14.04
N HIS A 66 27.97 -32.76 15.04
CA HIS A 66 27.29 -33.90 15.69
C HIS A 66 26.05 -33.47 16.48
N GLU A 67 26.08 -32.30 17.11
CA GLU A 67 24.96 -31.73 17.87
C GLU A 67 23.83 -31.29 16.93
N GLN A 68 24.17 -30.63 15.81
CA GLN A 68 23.19 -30.23 14.80
C GLN A 68 22.56 -31.43 14.08
N LYS A 69 23.30 -32.54 13.93
CA LYS A 69 22.76 -33.78 13.36
C LYS A 69 21.69 -34.41 14.27
N LEU A 70 21.82 -34.27 15.59
CA LEU A 70 20.83 -34.71 16.57
C LEU A 70 19.66 -33.72 16.69
N LEU A 71 19.96 -32.42 16.71
CA LEU A 71 19.01 -31.34 16.97
C LEU A 71 18.53 -30.66 15.67
N ARG A 72 18.12 -31.45 14.67
CA ARG A 72 17.71 -30.91 13.35
C ARG A 72 16.40 -30.13 13.35
N LYS A 73 15.52 -30.38 14.33
CA LYS A 73 14.19 -29.75 14.46
C LYS A 73 14.15 -28.71 15.58
N THR A 74 15.27 -28.48 16.26
CA THR A 74 15.32 -27.70 17.49
C THR A 74 15.82 -26.29 17.19
N ASP A 75 14.89 -25.41 16.85
CA ASP A 75 15.15 -23.98 16.70
C ASP A 75 14.37 -23.21 17.78
N PHE A 76 15.08 -22.43 18.60
CA PHE A 76 14.46 -21.64 19.68
C PHE A 76 13.80 -20.34 19.19
N ILE A 77 14.10 -19.92 17.96
CA ILE A 77 13.70 -18.62 17.42
C ILE A 77 12.46 -18.75 16.52
N SER A 78 12.35 -19.83 15.73
CA SER A 78 11.29 -20.02 14.75
C SER A 78 10.56 -21.33 14.98
N TYR A 79 9.34 -21.27 15.48
CA TYR A 79 8.46 -22.44 15.55
C TYR A 79 7.64 -22.55 14.26
N LYS A 80 7.25 -23.77 13.89
CA LYS A 80 6.41 -24.03 12.70
C LYS A 80 5.09 -23.23 12.72
N GLN A 81 4.58 -22.93 13.91
CA GLN A 81 3.36 -22.15 14.11
C GLN A 81 3.54 -20.65 13.80
N ASP A 82 4.77 -20.14 13.89
CA ASP A 82 5.07 -18.70 13.74
C ASP A 82 5.08 -18.23 12.27
N ASN A 83 4.88 -19.14 11.30
CA ASN A 83 4.84 -18.83 9.85
C ASN A 83 5.97 -17.88 9.42
N ASP A 84 7.22 -18.24 9.74
CA ASP A 84 8.43 -17.47 9.45
C ASP A 84 8.42 -16.03 10.01
N HIS A 85 7.68 -15.78 11.09
CA HIS A 85 7.56 -14.45 11.70
C HIS A 85 7.10 -13.37 10.72
N ARG A 86 6.28 -13.77 9.73
CA ARG A 86 5.78 -12.88 8.69
C ARG A 86 5.01 -11.69 9.25
N ASP A 87 4.27 -11.92 10.34
CA ASP A 87 3.59 -10.90 11.12
C ASP A 87 4.55 -9.80 11.58
N LYS A 88 5.64 -10.16 12.29
CA LYS A 88 6.65 -9.23 12.79
C LYS A 88 7.34 -8.49 11.64
N ALA A 89 7.60 -9.17 10.52
CA ALA A 89 8.19 -8.55 9.34
C ALA A 89 7.27 -7.47 8.73
N VAL A 90 5.98 -7.75 8.60
CA VAL A 90 4.98 -6.81 8.06
C VAL A 90 4.75 -5.64 9.03
N ILE A 91 4.62 -5.94 10.33
CA ILE A 91 4.42 -4.95 11.40
C ILE A 91 5.57 -3.93 11.40
N ARG A 92 6.82 -4.41 11.36
CA ARG A 92 8.01 -3.55 11.33
C ARG A 92 8.09 -2.73 10.04
N ARG A 93 7.77 -3.32 8.89
CA ARG A 93 7.85 -2.65 7.59
C ARG A 93 6.89 -1.47 7.46
N TYR A 94 5.66 -1.61 7.97
CA TYR A 94 4.61 -0.59 7.82
C TYR A 94 4.34 0.19 9.11
N MET A 95 5.20 0.06 10.12
CA MET A 95 5.07 0.73 11.41
C MET A 95 3.69 0.55 12.05
N ILE A 96 3.21 -0.70 12.09
CA ILE A 96 1.97 -1.06 12.78
C ILE A 96 2.25 -1.04 14.28
N GLN A 97 1.56 -0.19 15.04
CA GLN A 97 1.81 -0.07 16.50
C GLN A 97 1.21 -1.21 17.31
N LYS A 98 -0.05 -1.58 17.01
CA LYS A 98 -0.78 -2.61 17.73
C LYS A 98 -0.68 -3.94 16.97
N PRO A 99 -0.11 -5.00 17.57
CA PRO A 99 -0.08 -6.33 16.95
C PRO A 99 -1.48 -6.86 16.60
N GLU A 100 -2.48 -6.50 17.40
CA GLU A 100 -3.89 -6.85 17.19
C GLU A 100 -4.42 -6.41 15.82
N ASP A 101 -3.98 -5.26 15.31
CA ASP A 101 -4.44 -4.73 14.01
C ASP A 101 -4.03 -5.67 12.88
N TYR A 102 -2.84 -6.27 12.97
CA TYR A 102 -2.39 -7.27 11.99
C TYR A 102 -3.32 -8.49 11.99
N HIS A 103 -3.68 -9.02 13.16
CA HIS A 103 -4.59 -10.17 13.26
C HIS A 103 -6.01 -9.85 12.79
N LYS A 104 -6.51 -8.62 13.03
CA LYS A 104 -7.79 -8.13 12.50
C LYS A 104 -7.77 -8.09 10.97
N TYR A 105 -6.73 -7.50 10.36
CA TYR A 105 -6.59 -7.50 8.90
C TYR A 105 -6.42 -8.89 8.31
N ASN A 106 -5.72 -9.79 9.01
CA ASN A 106 -5.56 -11.16 8.56
C ASN A 106 -6.89 -11.92 8.58
N ARG A 107 -7.76 -11.68 9.56
CA ARG A 107 -9.12 -12.24 9.62
C ARG A 107 -10.03 -11.67 8.51
N LEU A 108 -9.89 -10.39 8.17
CA LEU A 108 -10.65 -9.77 7.08
C LEU A 108 -10.22 -10.28 5.69
N CYS A 109 -8.90 -10.43 5.47
CA CYS A 109 -8.35 -10.95 4.23
C CYS A 109 -8.58 -12.46 4.11
N GLY A 110 -8.40 -13.18 5.20
CA GLY A 110 -8.30 -14.63 5.22
C GLY A 110 -9.65 -15.30 5.36
N ALA A 111 -9.92 -16.24 4.47
CA ALA A 111 -10.60 -17.44 4.88
C ALA A 111 -9.71 -18.09 5.95
N GLN A 112 -10.19 -18.32 7.16
CA GLN A 112 -9.68 -19.49 7.86
C GLN A 112 -10.18 -20.70 7.04
N THR A 113 -9.43 -21.09 6.00
CA THR A 113 -9.22 -22.52 5.81
C THR A 113 -8.48 -22.91 7.07
N TRP A 114 -9.24 -23.44 8.04
CA TRP A 114 -8.66 -24.42 8.93
C TRP A 114 -7.93 -25.38 8.01
N VAL A 115 -6.60 -25.35 8.05
CA VAL A 115 -5.82 -26.47 7.58
C VAL A 115 -6.34 -27.61 8.45
N ALA A 116 -7.12 -28.50 7.86
CA ALA A 116 -7.33 -29.80 8.43
C ALA A 116 -5.93 -30.39 8.54
N ASP A 117 -5.34 -30.27 9.73
CA ASP A 117 -4.12 -30.95 10.10
C ASP A 117 -4.52 -32.42 10.20
N GLU A 118 -4.41 -33.15 9.08
CA GLU A 118 -4.44 -34.60 9.07
C GLU A 118 -3.17 -35.08 9.78
N GLY A 119 -3.18 -35.12 11.12
CA GLY A 119 -2.09 -35.70 11.88
C GLY A 119 -1.82 -35.08 13.24
N SER A 120 -2.80 -35.05 14.14
CA SER A 120 -2.62 -35.43 15.55
C SER A 120 -3.92 -35.20 16.33
N ASP A 121 -4.36 -36.25 17.03
CA ASP A 121 -5.58 -36.27 17.85
C ASP A 121 -5.65 -35.08 18.81
N ARG A 122 -6.61 -34.19 18.57
CA ARG A 122 -7.06 -33.21 19.58
C ARG A 122 -8.39 -33.66 20.19
N PRO A 123 -8.52 -33.62 21.53
CA PRO A 123 -9.74 -34.01 22.23
C PRO A 123 -10.90 -33.07 21.89
N ILE A 124 -12.10 -33.65 21.87
CA ILE A 124 -13.33 -33.15 21.24
C ILE A 124 -13.97 -31.95 21.97
N HIS A 125 -13.37 -31.47 23.07
CA HIS A 125 -14.02 -30.51 23.99
C HIS A 125 -13.66 -29.03 23.74
N GLU A 126 -12.80 -28.71 22.76
CA GLU A 126 -12.51 -27.32 22.34
C GLU A 126 -12.78 -27.10 20.84
N ARG A 127 -13.83 -27.73 20.31
CA ARG A 127 -14.38 -27.26 19.04
C ARG A 127 -15.19 -25.99 19.35
N PRO A 128 -14.86 -24.81 18.81
CA PRO A 128 -15.82 -23.72 18.82
C PRO A 128 -17.05 -24.20 18.05
N ASN A 129 -18.11 -24.45 18.83
CA ASN A 129 -19.50 -24.60 18.48
C ASN A 129 -19.81 -24.00 17.11
N ALA A 130 -20.20 -24.88 16.18
CA ALA A 130 -20.46 -24.58 14.78
C ALA A 130 -21.67 -23.64 14.52
N ASP A 131 -22.26 -23.06 15.58
CA ASP A 131 -23.58 -22.42 15.52
C ASP A 131 -23.60 -20.95 15.98
N THR A 132 -22.44 -20.29 16.15
CA THR A 132 -22.40 -18.83 16.35
C THR A 132 -21.69 -18.12 15.21
N GLY A 133 -22.47 -17.72 14.20
CA GLY A 133 -22.16 -16.54 13.39
C GLY A 133 -21.30 -16.75 12.14
N ILE A 134 -21.73 -17.63 11.24
CA ILE A 134 -21.22 -17.69 9.84
C ILE A 134 -21.77 -16.48 9.04
N LEU A 135 -21.47 -15.25 9.44
CA LEU A 135 -21.77 -14.05 8.63
C LEU A 135 -20.74 -12.92 8.85
N LEU A 136 -19.45 -13.28 8.93
CA LEU A 136 -18.39 -12.37 8.51
C LEU A 136 -17.62 -13.06 7.37
N GLN A 137 -18.21 -13.03 6.18
CA GLN A 137 -17.59 -13.62 4.99
C GLN A 137 -16.27 -12.90 4.72
N SER A 138 -15.16 -13.59 4.98
CA SER A 138 -13.84 -13.13 4.55
C SER A 138 -13.83 -12.93 3.03
N LEU A 139 -13.14 -11.89 2.56
CA LEU A 139 -13.16 -11.49 1.14
C LEU A 139 -12.74 -12.64 0.20
N ARG A 140 -11.82 -13.50 0.66
CA ARG A 140 -11.39 -14.70 -0.07
C ARG A 140 -12.43 -15.81 -0.09
N GLN A 141 -13.17 -16.03 1.01
CA GLN A 141 -14.28 -17.01 1.00
C GLN A 141 -15.39 -16.57 0.07
N LEU A 142 -15.70 -15.27 0.02
CA LEU A 142 -16.68 -14.75 -0.91
C LEU A 142 -16.22 -14.94 -2.36
N ALA A 143 -14.96 -14.62 -2.67
CA ALA A 143 -14.40 -14.85 -4.01
C ALA A 143 -14.43 -16.34 -4.41
N HIS A 144 -14.07 -17.24 -3.48
CA HIS A 144 -14.12 -18.68 -3.71
C HIS A 144 -15.55 -19.19 -3.89
N ARG A 145 -16.50 -18.73 -3.07
CA ARG A 145 -17.92 -19.07 -3.26
C ARG A 145 -18.44 -18.58 -4.61
N LEU A 146 -18.06 -17.38 -5.05
CA LEU A 146 -18.42 -16.85 -6.36
C LEU A 146 -17.80 -17.66 -7.51
N SER A 147 -16.63 -18.27 -7.33
CA SER A 147 -16.03 -19.15 -8.35
C SER A 147 -16.75 -20.50 -8.46
N LEU A 148 -17.36 -20.99 -7.37
CA LEU A 148 -18.18 -22.21 -7.36
C LEU A 148 -19.55 -22.05 -8.03
N LEU A 149 -20.08 -20.82 -8.11
CA LEU A 149 -21.37 -20.56 -8.78
C LEU A 149 -21.25 -20.71 -10.30
N PRO A 150 -22.32 -21.10 -11.01
CA PRO A 150 -22.30 -21.17 -12.47
C PRO A 150 -22.07 -19.79 -13.12
N PRO A 151 -21.30 -19.72 -14.22
CA PRO A 151 -20.91 -18.46 -14.88
C PRO A 151 -22.10 -17.67 -15.47
N ASP A 152 -23.22 -18.35 -15.71
CA ASP A 152 -24.42 -17.77 -16.34
C ASP A 152 -25.34 -17.06 -15.34
N SER A 153 -25.13 -17.26 -14.03
CA SER A 153 -25.99 -16.67 -13.02
C SER A 153 -25.82 -15.14 -12.94
N ALA A 154 -26.95 -14.42 -13.00
CA ALA A 154 -26.96 -12.96 -12.89
C ALA A 154 -26.44 -12.46 -11.52
N THR A 155 -26.62 -13.25 -10.46
CA THR A 155 -26.12 -12.95 -9.11
C THR A 155 -24.60 -12.97 -9.04
N ARG A 156 -23.94 -13.95 -9.70
CA ARG A 156 -22.48 -14.03 -9.76
C ARG A 156 -21.87 -12.78 -10.39
N ARG A 157 -22.38 -12.36 -11.56
CA ARG A 157 -21.88 -11.16 -12.25
C ARG A 157 -22.04 -9.89 -11.41
N LYS A 158 -23.21 -9.72 -10.80
CA LYS A 158 -23.49 -8.57 -9.90
C LYS A 158 -22.52 -8.55 -8.71
N HIS A 159 -22.32 -9.69 -8.05
CA HIS A 159 -21.50 -9.75 -6.84
C HIS A 159 -20.01 -9.70 -7.15
N GLU A 160 -19.57 -10.23 -8.29
CA GLU A 160 -18.21 -10.08 -8.80
C GLU A 160 -17.89 -8.59 -9.07
N GLU A 161 -18.77 -7.90 -9.78
CA GLU A 161 -18.62 -6.47 -10.05
C GLU A 161 -18.63 -5.62 -8.77
N LEU A 162 -19.58 -5.86 -7.86
CA LEU A 162 -19.66 -5.15 -6.58
C LEU A 162 -18.40 -5.36 -5.73
N LEU A 163 -17.90 -6.59 -5.67
CA LEU A 163 -16.69 -6.93 -4.92
C LEU A 163 -15.46 -6.23 -5.52
N LEU A 164 -15.30 -6.30 -6.85
CA LEU A 164 -14.17 -5.69 -7.53
C LEU A 164 -14.19 -4.17 -7.44
N ASN A 165 -15.36 -3.54 -7.60
CA ASN A 165 -15.52 -2.10 -7.44
C ASN A 165 -15.20 -1.66 -6.01
N LYS A 166 -15.76 -2.33 -5.00
CA LYS A 166 -15.50 -1.97 -3.60
C LYS A 166 -14.02 -2.13 -3.22
N LEU A 167 -13.37 -3.21 -3.65
CA LEU A 167 -11.95 -3.44 -3.39
C LEU A 167 -11.03 -2.47 -4.14
N TYR A 168 -11.45 -2.05 -5.34
CA TYR A 168 -10.75 -1.04 -6.12
C TYR A 168 -10.86 0.34 -5.46
N ASP A 169 -12.06 0.75 -5.04
CA ASP A 169 -12.32 2.04 -4.37
C ASP A 169 -11.58 2.15 -3.04
N MET A 170 -11.55 1.07 -2.26
CA MET A 170 -10.73 0.99 -1.04
C MET A 170 -9.22 1.03 -1.35
N GLY A 171 -8.81 0.73 -2.58
CA GLY A 171 -7.42 0.75 -3.04
C GLY A 171 -6.60 -0.47 -2.66
N VAL A 172 -7.25 -1.56 -2.27
CA VAL A 172 -6.60 -2.86 -1.99
C VAL A 172 -6.13 -3.50 -3.30
N LEU A 173 -6.97 -3.42 -4.35
CA LEU A 173 -6.65 -3.88 -5.69
C LEU A 173 -6.27 -2.73 -6.61
N SER A 174 -5.38 -3.00 -7.57
CA SER A 174 -4.97 -2.03 -8.60
C SER A 174 -5.81 -2.11 -9.88
N SER A 175 -6.52 -3.22 -10.11
CA SER A 175 -7.34 -3.44 -11.30
C SER A 175 -8.62 -4.16 -10.90
N LYS A 176 -9.71 -3.87 -11.60
CA LYS A 176 -11.05 -4.44 -11.42
C LYS A 176 -11.40 -5.54 -12.44
N SER A 177 -10.40 -6.08 -13.14
CA SER A 177 -10.64 -6.90 -14.35
C SER A 177 -10.93 -8.38 -14.08
N LYS A 178 -10.40 -8.98 -13.01
CA LYS A 178 -10.43 -10.44 -12.80
C LYS A 178 -10.64 -10.76 -11.33
N LEU A 179 -11.53 -11.72 -11.05
CA LEU A 179 -11.73 -12.26 -9.70
C LEU A 179 -10.47 -12.93 -9.12
N SER A 180 -9.57 -13.45 -9.97
CA SER A 180 -8.29 -14.03 -9.53
C SER A 180 -7.38 -13.03 -8.82
N ALA A 181 -7.52 -11.73 -9.12
CA ALA A 181 -6.79 -10.69 -8.41
C ALA A 181 -7.18 -10.62 -6.93
N VAL A 182 -8.38 -11.07 -6.56
CA VAL A 182 -8.86 -11.06 -5.17
C VAL A 182 -8.12 -12.11 -4.33
N GLU A 183 -7.89 -13.30 -4.86
CA GLU A 183 -7.30 -14.42 -4.12
C GLU A 183 -5.87 -14.11 -3.65
N HIS A 184 -5.03 -13.60 -4.55
CA HIS A 184 -3.64 -13.30 -4.25
C HIS A 184 -3.38 -11.82 -3.93
N GLY A 185 -4.23 -10.90 -4.40
CA GLY A 185 -4.03 -9.45 -4.21
C GLY A 185 -4.55 -8.94 -2.87
N VAL A 186 -5.60 -9.54 -2.31
CA VAL A 186 -6.12 -9.16 -0.98
C VAL A 186 -5.23 -9.76 0.09
N THR A 187 -4.26 -8.98 0.56
CA THR A 187 -3.29 -9.35 1.59
C THR A 187 -3.24 -8.31 2.70
N VAL A 188 -2.79 -8.69 3.90
CA VAL A 188 -2.61 -7.77 5.02
C VAL A 188 -1.67 -6.61 4.66
N SER A 189 -0.64 -6.89 3.86
CA SER A 189 0.27 -5.85 3.35
C SER A 189 -0.44 -4.86 2.43
N ALA A 190 -1.45 -5.28 1.66
CA ALA A 190 -2.24 -4.35 0.85
C ALA A 190 -3.03 -3.36 1.72
N PHE A 191 -3.66 -3.83 2.80
CA PHE A 191 -4.32 -2.95 3.77
C PHE A 191 -3.34 -2.04 4.51
N ALA A 192 -2.20 -2.59 4.94
CA ALA A 192 -1.17 -1.81 5.63
C ALA A 192 -0.62 -0.66 4.77
N ARG A 193 -0.54 -0.84 3.45
CA ARG A 193 -0.14 0.21 2.49
C ARG A 193 -1.17 1.33 2.34
N ARG A 194 -2.44 1.09 2.66
CA ARG A 194 -3.52 2.08 2.59
C ARG A 194 -3.73 2.83 3.91
N ARG A 195 -2.91 2.55 4.93
CA ARG A 195 -2.89 3.34 6.16
C ARG A 195 -2.33 4.74 5.89
N LEU A 196 -2.88 5.73 6.59
CA LEU A 196 -2.53 7.14 6.46
C LEU A 196 -1.02 7.42 6.46
N PRO A 197 -0.19 6.87 7.39
CA PRO A 197 1.26 7.14 7.39
C PRO A 197 1.98 6.67 6.12
N VAL A 198 1.54 5.55 5.53
CA VAL A 198 2.17 4.98 4.33
C VAL A 198 1.72 5.74 3.08
N VAL A 199 0.46 6.18 3.04
CA VAL A 199 -0.05 7.02 1.94
C VAL A 199 0.65 8.38 1.94
N MET A 200 0.87 8.99 3.11
CA MET A 200 1.60 10.26 3.23
C MET A 200 3.04 10.20 2.72
N THR A 201 3.75 9.09 2.98
CA THR A 201 5.12 8.91 2.47
C THR A 201 5.16 8.70 0.97
N ARG A 202 4.12 8.07 0.40
CA ARG A 202 3.94 7.96 -1.06
C ARG A 202 3.68 9.33 -1.71
N LEU A 203 2.88 10.18 -1.07
CA LEU A 203 2.60 11.56 -1.49
C LEU A 203 3.75 12.54 -1.22
N LYS A 204 4.87 12.08 -0.65
CA LYS A 204 6.05 12.91 -0.31
C LYS A 204 5.77 14.02 0.73
N MET A 205 4.69 13.90 1.51
CA MET A 205 4.45 14.78 2.66
C MET A 205 5.39 14.48 3.84
N ALA A 206 5.87 13.24 3.91
CA ALA A 206 6.80 12.75 4.91
C ALA A 206 7.90 11.95 4.25
N GLU A 207 9.13 12.04 4.75
CA GLU A 207 10.27 11.28 4.23
C GLU A 207 10.21 9.81 4.66
N THR A 208 9.79 9.54 5.90
CA THR A 208 9.74 8.20 6.49
C THR A 208 8.38 7.91 7.12
N VAL A 209 8.01 6.62 7.18
CA VAL A 209 6.74 6.19 7.78
C VAL A 209 6.70 6.53 9.28
N GLN A 210 7.85 6.47 9.96
CA GLN A 210 7.97 6.83 11.37
C GLN A 210 7.73 8.32 11.61
N ALA A 211 8.28 9.20 10.76
CA ALA A 211 8.01 10.63 10.83
C ALA A 211 6.52 10.91 10.55
N ALA A 212 5.93 10.25 9.55
CA ALA A 212 4.52 10.38 9.23
C ALA A 212 3.62 10.02 10.44
N THR A 213 3.88 8.90 11.11
CA THR A 213 3.14 8.50 12.31
C THR A 213 3.20 9.55 13.40
N LYS A 214 4.38 10.12 13.68
CA LYS A 214 4.54 11.18 14.69
C LYS A 214 3.76 12.46 14.34
N MET A 215 3.75 12.86 13.07
CA MET A 215 3.02 14.05 12.61
C MET A 215 1.50 13.87 12.72
N ILE A 216 1.01 12.66 12.45
CA ILE A 216 -0.40 12.30 12.61
C ILE A 216 -0.80 12.30 14.10
N GLU A 217 0.00 11.69 14.97
CA GLU A 217 -0.25 11.67 16.42
C GLU A 217 -0.28 13.08 17.03
N GLN A 218 0.51 14.01 16.48
CA GLN A 218 0.50 15.42 16.86
C GLN A 218 -0.73 16.19 16.32
N GLY A 219 -1.55 15.58 15.46
CA GLY A 219 -2.74 16.21 14.89
C GLY A 219 -2.46 17.24 13.79
N GLN A 220 -1.31 17.15 13.11
CA GLN A 220 -0.93 18.13 12.08
C GLN A 220 -1.52 17.83 10.70
N VAL A 221 -2.19 16.68 10.55
CA VAL A 221 -2.72 16.17 9.29
C VAL A 221 -4.24 16.12 9.35
N ARG A 222 -4.88 16.46 8.23
CA ARG A 222 -6.32 16.31 8.03
C ARG A 222 -6.63 15.59 6.73
N VAL A 223 -7.78 14.94 6.69
CA VAL A 223 -8.33 14.31 5.48
C VAL A 223 -9.64 15.01 5.16
N GLY A 224 -9.66 15.79 4.08
CA GLY A 224 -10.77 16.69 3.78
C GLY A 224 -10.87 17.80 4.83
N VAL A 225 -11.97 17.78 5.59
CA VAL A 225 -12.25 18.80 6.62
C VAL A 225 -11.86 18.35 8.02
N GLU A 226 -11.72 17.03 8.26
CA GLU A 226 -11.51 16.47 9.59
C GLU A 226 -10.02 16.24 9.88
N THR A 227 -9.57 16.67 11.06
CA THR A 227 -8.22 16.37 11.57
C THR A 227 -8.16 14.94 12.08
N VAL A 228 -7.19 14.17 11.59
CA VAL A 228 -7.05 12.75 11.94
C VAL A 228 -5.87 12.57 12.87
N THR A 229 -6.12 12.01 14.05
CA THR A 229 -5.09 11.69 15.06
C THR A 229 -4.66 10.23 15.04
N ASP A 230 -5.49 9.35 14.44
CA ASP A 230 -5.25 7.92 14.46
C ASP A 230 -4.38 7.45 13.26
N PRO A 231 -3.19 6.88 13.49
CA PRO A 231 -2.34 6.35 12.41
C PRO A 231 -2.87 5.04 11.80
N ALA A 232 -3.93 4.47 12.38
CA ALA A 232 -4.64 3.31 11.84
C ALA A 232 -5.74 3.68 10.84
N TYR A 233 -6.00 4.97 10.62
CA TYR A 233 -6.97 5.44 9.64
C TYR A 233 -6.62 4.93 8.22
N LEU A 234 -7.60 4.36 7.54
CA LEU A 234 -7.45 3.78 6.21
C LEU A 234 -7.97 4.75 5.15
N VAL A 235 -7.08 5.13 4.23
CA VAL A 235 -7.37 6.11 3.19
C VAL A 235 -7.83 5.39 1.92
N THR A 236 -9.03 5.72 1.46
CA THR A 236 -9.59 5.21 0.19
C THR A 236 -9.03 5.96 -1.01
N ARG A 237 -9.25 5.50 -2.24
CA ARG A 237 -8.66 6.15 -3.42
C ARG A 237 -9.21 7.56 -3.61
N SER A 238 -10.50 7.75 -3.38
CA SER A 238 -11.14 9.06 -3.50
C SER A 238 -10.74 10.01 -2.37
N THR A 239 -10.48 9.50 -1.16
CA THR A 239 -10.09 10.36 -0.03
C THR A 239 -8.59 10.67 0.03
N GLU A 240 -7.78 10.03 -0.82
CA GLU A 240 -6.33 10.23 -0.90
C GLU A 240 -5.96 11.64 -1.36
N ASP A 241 -6.72 12.22 -2.29
CA ASP A 241 -6.45 13.56 -2.84
C ASP A 241 -6.72 14.69 -1.83
N PHE A 242 -7.54 14.41 -0.81
CA PHE A 242 -7.89 15.38 0.22
C PHE A 242 -6.98 15.33 1.46
N VAL A 243 -5.91 14.52 1.44
CA VAL A 243 -4.93 14.46 2.52
C VAL A 243 -4.07 15.73 2.49
N THR A 244 -4.26 16.62 3.46
CA THR A 244 -3.54 17.91 3.54
C THR A 244 -3.12 18.23 4.97
N TRP A 245 -2.32 19.27 5.15
CA TRP A 245 -1.98 19.77 6.48
C TRP A 245 -3.19 20.41 7.16
N ALA A 246 -3.30 20.21 8.48
CA ALA A 246 -4.31 20.86 9.31
C ALA A 246 -4.13 22.40 9.31
N VAL A 247 -5.22 23.12 9.56
CA VAL A 247 -5.19 24.58 9.72
C VAL A 247 -4.32 24.93 10.92
N GLY A 248 -3.45 25.93 10.78
CA GLY A 248 -2.51 26.32 11.85
C GLY A 248 -1.32 25.37 12.05
N SER A 249 -1.13 24.36 11.19
CA SER A 249 0.01 23.44 11.30
C SER A 249 1.36 24.17 11.20
N LYS A 250 2.22 23.94 12.19
CA LYS A 250 3.61 24.45 12.21
C LYS A 250 4.41 23.94 11.02
N ILE A 251 4.12 22.73 10.54
CA ILE A 251 4.79 22.16 9.38
C ILE A 251 4.39 22.88 8.10
N LYS A 252 3.08 23.16 7.92
CA LYS A 252 2.61 23.96 6.77
C LYS A 252 3.31 25.32 6.74
N ARG A 253 3.42 25.97 7.91
CA ARG A 253 4.14 27.24 8.07
C ARG A 253 5.61 27.13 7.67
N ASN A 254 6.31 26.10 8.14
CA ASN A 254 7.72 25.88 7.79
C ASN A 254 7.91 25.63 6.29
N ILE A 255 7.00 24.88 5.65
CA ILE A 255 7.04 24.65 4.20
C ILE A 255 6.80 25.95 3.43
N MET A 256 5.83 26.76 3.83
CA MET A 256 5.53 28.05 3.17
C MET A 256 6.66 29.06 3.37
N LYS A 257 7.27 29.09 4.57
CA LYS A 257 8.45 29.90 4.86
C LYS A 257 9.65 29.48 4.01
N TYR A 258 9.88 28.18 3.85
CA TYR A 258 10.96 27.68 2.99
C TYR A 258 10.76 28.02 1.50
N ARG A 259 9.51 28.18 1.07
CA ARG A 259 9.13 28.57 -0.30
C ARG A 259 9.02 30.09 -0.48
N ASP A 260 9.31 30.89 0.54
CA ASP A 260 9.10 32.35 0.58
C ASP A 260 7.68 32.78 0.20
N GLN A 261 6.69 31.93 0.50
CA GLN A 261 5.25 32.13 0.23
C GLN A 261 4.44 32.23 1.54
N LEU A 262 5.09 32.63 2.62
CA LEU A 262 4.43 32.76 3.90
C LEU A 262 3.60 34.04 3.92
N ASP A 263 2.28 33.88 4.00
CA ASP A 263 1.34 34.97 4.23
C ASP A 263 1.06 35.10 5.74
N ASP A 264 1.40 36.25 6.31
CA ASP A 264 1.25 36.53 7.75
C ASP A 264 -0.22 36.72 8.17
N PHE A 265 -1.16 36.89 7.23
CA PHE A 265 -2.60 37.00 7.54
C PHE A 265 -3.23 35.66 7.97
N GLU A 266 -2.69 34.50 7.57
CA GLU A 266 -3.19 33.16 7.99
C GLU A 266 -2.87 32.84 9.48
N LEU A 267 -2.16 33.72 10.20
CA LEU A 267 -1.67 33.49 11.57
C LEU A 267 -2.51 34.16 12.68
N LEU A 268 -3.44 35.06 12.34
CA LEU A 268 -4.31 35.82 13.25
C LEU A 268 -5.65 35.09 13.49
#